data_AF-A0A9D5VNB2-F1
#
_entry.id   AF-A0A9D5VNB2-F1
#
_cell.length_a   1.000
_cell.length_b   1.000
_cell.length_c   1.000
_cell.angle_alpha   90.00
_cell.angle_beta   90.00
_cell.angle_gamma   90.00
#
_symmetry.space_group_name_H-M   'P 1'
#
loop_
_entity.id
_entity.type
_entity.pdbx_description
1 polymer ?
#
loop_
_entity_poly.entity_id
_entity_poly.type
_entity_poly.pdbx_seq_one_letter_code
_entity_poly.pdbx_strand_id
1 'polypeptide(L)' 'MSSKNMTIHLKIWRQKCCSEKGRMENYTLTTVSPDMSFLEMLDLLNQELIVK' A
#
# COMPACT_ATOMS: atom_id res chain seq x y z
N MET A 1 22.85 -8.74 8.72
CA MET A 1 21.73 -9.39 8.01
C MET A 1 21.27 -8.40 6.95
N SER A 2 21.44 -8.71 5.66
CA SER A 2 21.06 -7.80 4.58
C SER A 2 19.55 -7.89 4.40
N SER A 3 18.79 -7.01 5.07
CA SER A 3 17.35 -6.86 4.86
C SER A 3 17.13 -6.35 3.44
N LYS A 4 16.82 -7.26 2.53
CA LYS A 4 16.62 -6.94 1.13
C LYS A 4 15.23 -6.32 0.99
N ASN A 5 15.17 -4.99 0.95
CA ASN A 5 13.93 -4.27 0.68
C ASN A 5 13.37 -4.70 -0.68
N MET A 6 12.07 -4.93 -0.75
CA MET A 6 11.35 -5.26 -1.97
C MET A 6 10.50 -4.09 -2.43
N THR A 7 10.44 -3.95 -3.75
CA THR A 7 9.47 -3.08 -4.41
C THR A 7 8.21 -3.88 -4.72
N ILE A 8 7.06 -3.41 -4.23
CA ILE A 8 5.76 -4.02 -4.47
C ILE A 8 4.86 -3.00 -5.17
N HIS A 9 4.21 -3.45 -6.23
CA HIS A 9 3.19 -2.69 -6.94
C HIS A 9 1.81 -3.21 -6.53
N LEU A 10 1.04 -2.38 -5.86
CA LEU A 10 -0.32 -2.68 -5.40
C LEU A 10 -1.33 -1.95 -6.28
N LYS A 11 -2.34 -2.68 -6.72
CA LYS A 11 -3.51 -2.11 -7.40
C LYS A 11 -4.73 -2.28 -6.51
N ILE A 12 -5.22 -1.17 -5.95
CA ILE A 12 -6.25 -1.17 -4.89
C ILE A 12 -7.48 -0.43 -5.39
N TRP A 13 -8.65 -1.06 -5.25
CA TRP A 13 -9.93 -0.39 -5.49
C TRP A 13 -10.23 0.59 -4.35
N ARG A 14 -10.41 1.86 -4.69
CA ARG A 14 -10.68 2.94 -3.73
C ARG A 14 -12.01 3.60 -4.09
N GLN A 15 -12.88 3.72 -3.10
CA GLN A 15 -14.18 4.38 -3.22
C GLN A 15 -14.47 5.07 -1.89
N LYS A 16 -14.69 6.39 -1.94
CA LYS A 16 -14.86 7.19 -0.72
C LYS A 16 -16.19 6.89 0.00
N CYS A 17 -17.25 6.69 -0.76
CA CYS A 17 -18.59 6.38 -0.25
C CYS A 17 -19.46 5.74 -1.34
N CYS A 18 -20.61 5.16 -0.98
CA CYS A 18 -21.48 4.43 -1.92
C CYS A 18 -22.03 5.29 -3.06
N SER A 19 -22.08 6.62 -2.89
CA SER A 19 -22.56 7.57 -3.88
C SER A 19 -21.49 8.01 -4.89
N GLU A 20 -20.22 7.75 -4.62
CA GLU A 20 -19.13 8.08 -5.55
C GLU A 20 -18.67 6.86 -6.34
N LYS A 21 -18.27 7.06 -7.60
CA LYS A 21 -17.70 6.00 -8.42
C LYS A 21 -16.33 5.61 -7.87
N GLY A 22 -16.16 4.33 -7.56
CA GLY A 22 -14.85 3.78 -7.20
C GLY A 22 -13.92 3.72 -8.40
N ARG A 23 -12.62 3.58 -8.12
CA ARG A 23 -11.57 3.45 -9.13
C ARG A 23 -10.42 2.60 -8.63
N MET A 24 -9.67 2.03 -9.57
CA MET A 24 -8.40 1.36 -9.27
C MET A 24 -7.30 2.39 -9.14
N GLU A 25 -6.65 2.42 -7.99
CA GLU A 25 -5.47 3.22 -7.70
C GLU A 25 -4.23 2.32 -7.69
N ASN A 26 -3.10 2.83 -8.17
CA ASN A 26 -1.82 2.11 -8.14
C ASN A 26 -0.90 2.75 -7.09
N TYR A 27 -0.33 1.91 -6.23
CA TYR A 27 0.64 2.30 -5.21
C TYR A 27 1.91 1.49 -5.39
N THR A 28 3.05 2.15 -5.24
CA THR A 28 4.36 1.51 -5.31
C THR A 28 5.07 1.72 -3.98
N LEU A 29 5.28 0.63 -3.26
CA LEU A 29 6.04 0.62 -2.00
C LEU A 29 7.44 0.09 -2.30
N THR A 30 8.49 0.84 -1.97
CA THR A 30 9.89 0.49 -2.32
C THR A 30 10.70 -0.06 -1.14
N THR A 31 10.15 0.02 0.07
CA THR A 31 10.83 -0.27 1.34
C THR A 31 10.15 -1.40 2.11
N VAL A 32 9.49 -2.33 1.42
CA VAL A 32 8.79 -3.43 2.08
C VAL A 32 9.78 -4.52 2.46
N SER A 33 9.74 -4.96 3.72
CA SER A 33 10.53 -6.10 4.17
C SER A 33 9.86 -7.42 3.74
N PRO A 34 10.62 -8.45 3.30
CA PRO A 34 10.11 -9.81 3.05
C PRO A 34 9.36 -10.41 4.23
N ASP A 35 9.73 -10.00 5.44
CA ASP A 35 9.24 -10.58 6.68
C ASP A 35 7.93 -9.92 7.14
N MET A 36 7.49 -8.83 6.48
CA MET A 36 6.22 -8.18 6.79
C MET A 36 5.04 -8.98 6.24
N SER A 37 3.99 -9.09 7.04
CA SER A 37 2.70 -9.58 6.57
C SER A 37 2.04 -8.59 5.62
N PHE A 38 1.14 -9.09 4.77
CA PHE A 38 0.40 -8.24 3.83
C PHE A 38 -0.45 -7.15 4.52
N LEU A 39 -0.98 -7.43 5.73
CA LEU A 39 -1.73 -6.42 6.48
C LEU A 39 -0.82 -5.30 7.00
N GLU A 40 0.39 -5.63 7.50
CA GLU A 40 1.37 -4.62 7.91
C GLU A 40 1.83 -3.75 6.73
N MET A 41 1.91 -4.33 5.52
CA MET A 41 2.16 -3.55 4.31
C MET A 41 1.03 -2.55 4.00
N LEU A 42 -0.23 -2.95 4.21
CA LEU A 42 -1.38 -2.05 4.03
C LEU A 42 -1.40 -0.94 5.08
N ASP A 43 -1.00 -1.23 6.31
CA ASP A 43 -0.88 -0.22 7.37
C ASP A 43 0.22 0.79 7.05
N LEU A 44 1.38 0.34 6.57
CA LEU A 44 2.45 1.22 6.10
C LEU A 44 1.98 2.10 4.93
N LEU A 45 1.27 1.53 3.95
CA LEU A 45 0.66 2.28 2.86
C LEU A 45 -0.34 3.33 3.38
N ASN A 46 -1.20 2.96 4.32
CA ASN A 46 -2.16 3.88 4.92
C ASN A 46 -1.47 5.05 5.64
N GLN A 47 -0.36 4.80 6.35
CA GLN A 47 0.43 5.85 6.97
C GLN A 47 1.01 6.82 5.94
N GLU A 48 1.62 6.32 4.85
CA GLU A 48 2.12 7.18 3.76
C GLU A 48 1.03 8.05 3.15
N LEU A 49 -0.20 7.52 3.04
CA LEU A 49 -1.33 8.25 2.47
C LEU A 49 -1.93 9.30 3.38
N ILE A 50 -1.84 9.12 4.71
CA ILE A 50 -2.34 10.09 5.70
C ILE A 50 -1.35 11.25 5.88
N VAL A 51 -0.04 10.97 5.80
CA VAL A 51 1.02 11.97 5.98
C VAL A 51 1.17 12.88 4.74
N LYS A 52 0.66 12.44 3.58
CA LYS A 52 0.72 13.17 2.31
C LYS A 52 -0.40 14.19 2.16
#